data_AF-A0A838NIJ1-F1
#
_entry.id   AF-A0A838NIJ1-F1
#
_cell.length_a   1.000
_cell.length_b   1.000
_cell.length_c   1.000
_cell.angle_alpha   90.00
_cell.angle_beta   90.00
_cell.angle_gamma   90.00
#
_symmetry.space_group_name_H-M   'P 1'
#
loop_
_entity.id
_entity.type
_entity.pdbx_description
1 polymer ?
#
loop_
_entity_poly.entity_id
_entity_poly.type
_entity_poly.pdbx_seq_one_letter_code
_entity_poly.pdbx_strand_id
1 'polypeptide(L)'
;MKRLWSSPTIRSAGVYGAAGVGFAAANLILARVLPPAEYALVTLVLALANLGLAMAPLGIDGVVNRRDLEAGPLLFRRVLLATTTIGLGFGLVAVLAYHTSATITAVIFLSTVVGGAQMVASAKFQSEQRFGLSLTLLQSPNLILLFAALVTVAAGVREAWPALVIMTLGWFPGAIWGWSILFRERHAKPHRSAEFPWHEALSFAGLQATGLLLVQLERLVLPHVLPLRDLATYGVLAAIAGSLFRVLQMSVGYTLVPRLRAASDVGQRRRLVAKETRLVGVVVLAGSVAIWLFTPVVERWFLGGKYHLAASLTIAAIVSGVAKVFNAFTRATASALATPRELSAVNLLGWVSLAIGLAGAIVGARWGLSGVIYGVTLGWLARSASALYVVAPHLRLPAAEPATAP
;
A
#
# COMPACT_ATOMS: atom_id res chain seq x y z
N MET A 1 25.06 9.55 17.98
CA MET A 1 23.63 9.30 17.68
C MET A 1 22.92 10.46 16.96
N LYS A 2 23.09 11.75 17.33
CA LYS A 2 22.40 12.89 16.67
C LYS A 2 22.61 13.02 15.13
N ARG A 3 23.81 12.72 14.61
CA ARG A 3 24.11 12.74 13.16
C ARG A 3 23.48 11.59 12.34
N LEU A 4 23.06 10.50 12.99
CA LEU A 4 22.35 9.41 12.29
C LEU A 4 20.87 9.74 12.08
N TRP A 5 20.27 10.50 13.02
CA TRP A 5 18.86 10.94 12.94
C TRP A 5 18.62 12.12 11.98
N SER A 6 19.68 12.76 11.47
CA SER A 6 19.56 13.82 10.46
C SER A 6 19.39 13.27 9.04
N SER A 7 19.63 11.97 8.80
CA SER A 7 19.40 11.38 7.48
C SER A 7 17.89 11.22 7.19
N PRO A 8 17.36 11.81 6.10
CA PRO A 8 15.96 11.62 5.71
C PRO A 8 15.58 10.16 5.51
N THR A 9 16.52 9.31 5.08
CA THR A 9 16.31 7.87 4.88
C THR A 9 16.07 7.14 6.20
N ILE A 10 16.89 7.41 7.22
CA ILE A 10 16.75 6.78 8.54
C ILE A 10 15.44 7.23 9.20
N ARG A 11 15.10 8.52 9.07
CA ARG A 11 13.83 9.05 9.57
C ARG A 11 12.63 8.40 8.87
N SER A 12 12.67 8.28 7.55
CA SER A 12 11.60 7.63 6.77
C SER A 12 11.44 6.17 7.18
N ALA A 13 12.55 5.43 7.28
CA ALA A 13 12.54 4.04 7.73
C ALA A 13 11.97 3.88 9.15
N GLY A 14 12.35 4.77 10.08
CA GLY A 14 11.80 4.79 11.43
C GLY A 14 10.30 5.06 11.45
N VAL A 15 9.82 6.02 10.66
CA VAL A 15 8.39 6.37 10.55
C VAL A 15 7.58 5.22 9.92
N TYR A 16 8.06 4.62 8.82
CA TYR A 16 7.40 3.44 8.22
C TYR A 16 7.41 2.23 9.14
N GLY A 17 8.51 2.00 9.87
CA GLY A 17 8.61 0.93 10.86
C GLY A 17 7.60 1.13 11.99
N ALA A 18 7.57 2.32 12.60
CA ALA A 18 6.62 2.66 13.65
C ALA A 18 5.17 2.56 13.18
N ALA A 19 4.88 3.05 11.98
CA ALA A 19 3.53 2.96 11.39
C ALA A 19 3.14 1.52 11.06
N GLY A 20 4.07 0.69 10.59
CA GLY A 20 3.86 -0.73 10.36
C GLY A 20 3.56 -1.49 11.65
N VAL A 21 4.29 -1.19 12.73
CA VAL A 21 4.03 -1.73 14.07
C VAL A 21 2.66 -1.26 14.59
N GLY A 22 2.34 0.03 14.44
CA GLY A 22 1.04 0.57 14.83
C GLY A 22 -0.12 -0.11 14.08
N PHE A 23 0.03 -0.31 12.77
CA PHE A 23 -0.93 -1.04 11.96
C PHE A 23 -1.10 -2.50 12.42
N ALA A 24 0.01 -3.21 12.66
CA ALA A 24 -0.02 -4.60 13.13
C ALA A 24 -0.68 -4.71 14.51
N ALA A 25 -0.26 -3.86 15.46
CA ALA A 25 -0.82 -3.81 16.81
C ALA A 25 -2.31 -3.51 16.79
N ALA A 26 -2.76 -2.52 16.02
CA ALA A 26 -4.18 -2.18 15.90
C ALA A 26 -5.01 -3.36 15.40
N ASN A 27 -4.54 -4.05 14.37
CA ASN A 27 -5.22 -5.22 13.82
C ASN A 27 -5.29 -6.37 14.82
N LEU A 28 -4.19 -6.66 15.53
CA LEU A 28 -4.18 -7.72 16.55
C LEU A 28 -5.12 -7.38 17.72
N ILE A 29 -5.11 -6.13 18.19
CA ILE A 29 -6.01 -5.65 19.25
C ILE A 29 -7.47 -5.83 18.82
N LEU A 30 -7.83 -5.39 17.61
CA LEU A 30 -9.19 -5.55 17.07
C LEU A 30 -9.56 -7.03 16.92
N ALA A 31 -8.64 -7.87 16.42
CA ALA A 31 -8.87 -9.30 16.27
C ALA A 31 -9.15 -9.99 17.62
N ARG A 32 -8.48 -9.52 18.68
CA ARG A 32 -8.64 -10.02 20.04
C ARG A 32 -10.01 -9.66 20.63
N VAL A 33 -10.46 -8.43 20.45
CA VAL A 33 -11.69 -7.90 21.08
C VAL A 33 -12.96 -8.21 20.28
N LEU A 34 -12.94 -8.01 18.97
CA LEU A 34 -14.11 -8.15 18.10
C LEU A 34 -14.37 -9.61 17.73
N PRO A 35 -15.62 -10.11 17.69
CA PRO A 35 -15.95 -11.43 17.14
C PRO A 35 -15.35 -11.65 15.73
N PRO A 36 -15.07 -12.91 15.31
CA PRO A 36 -14.41 -13.16 14.03
C PRO A 36 -15.15 -12.56 12.81
N ALA A 37 -16.48 -12.57 12.81
CA ALA A 37 -17.28 -11.96 11.74
C ALA A 37 -17.09 -10.44 11.66
N GLU A 38 -17.10 -9.75 12.81
CA GLU A 38 -16.87 -8.31 12.90
C GLU A 38 -15.43 -7.95 12.52
N TYR A 39 -14.44 -8.75 12.94
CA TYR A 39 -13.05 -8.54 12.53
C TYR A 39 -12.83 -8.82 11.03
N ALA A 40 -13.55 -9.79 10.44
CA ALA A 40 -13.57 -9.99 8.99
C ALA A 40 -14.07 -8.73 8.27
N LEU A 41 -15.16 -8.13 8.76
CA LEU A 41 -15.71 -6.90 8.21
C LEU A 41 -14.70 -5.74 8.30
N VAL A 42 -14.03 -5.57 9.45
CA VAL A 42 -12.93 -4.58 9.58
C VAL A 42 -11.84 -4.83 8.53
N THR A 43 -11.43 -6.09 8.37
CA THR A 43 -10.39 -6.48 7.41
C THR A 43 -10.78 -6.15 5.96
N LEU A 44 -12.03 -6.41 5.59
CA LEU A 44 -12.59 -6.08 4.28
C LEU A 44 -12.65 -4.57 4.06
N VAL A 45 -13.20 -3.82 5.01
CA VAL A 45 -13.33 -2.35 4.92
C VAL A 45 -11.96 -1.70 4.84
N LEU A 46 -10.98 -2.18 5.62
CA LEU A 46 -9.60 -1.72 5.50
C LEU A 46 -9.01 -2.00 4.12
N ALA A 47 -9.34 -3.14 3.48
CA ALA A 47 -8.87 -3.44 2.13
C ALA A 47 -9.44 -2.46 1.10
N LEU A 48 -10.76 -2.25 1.15
CA LEU A 48 -11.48 -1.33 0.27
C LEU A 48 -11.03 0.11 0.50
N ALA A 49 -10.91 0.56 1.75
CA ALA A 49 -10.47 1.91 2.07
C ALA A 49 -9.00 2.16 1.68
N ASN A 50 -8.08 1.20 1.88
CA ASN A 50 -6.69 1.34 1.45
C ASN A 50 -6.56 1.39 -0.08
N LEU A 51 -7.35 0.60 -0.80
CA LEU A 51 -7.38 0.63 -2.25
C LEU A 51 -8.01 1.93 -2.76
N GLY A 52 -9.17 2.30 -2.19
CA GLY A 52 -9.90 3.52 -2.49
C GLY A 52 -9.04 4.75 -2.27
N LEU A 53 -8.44 4.93 -1.09
CA LEU A 53 -7.55 6.05 -0.77
C LEU A 53 -6.46 6.25 -1.81
N ALA A 54 -5.85 5.16 -2.30
CA ALA A 54 -4.73 5.24 -3.21
C ALA A 54 -5.15 5.42 -4.68
N MET A 55 -6.36 4.99 -5.05
CA MET A 55 -6.93 5.20 -6.39
C MET A 55 -7.70 6.52 -6.52
N ALA A 56 -8.19 7.06 -5.40
CA ALA A 56 -9.06 8.23 -5.34
C ALA A 56 -8.48 9.48 -5.99
N PRO A 57 -7.16 9.78 -5.88
CA PRO A 57 -6.58 10.91 -6.60
C PRO A 57 -6.60 10.78 -8.13
N LEU A 58 -6.90 9.61 -8.69
CA LEU A 58 -6.78 9.34 -10.13
C LEU A 58 -5.42 9.77 -10.70
N GLY A 59 -4.34 9.54 -9.94
CA GLY A 59 -2.97 9.86 -10.32
C GLY A 59 -2.62 11.36 -10.27
N ILE A 60 -3.51 12.21 -9.78
CA ILE A 60 -3.22 13.63 -9.52
C ILE A 60 -2.02 13.77 -8.56
N ASP A 61 -1.90 12.88 -7.57
CA ASP A 61 -0.76 12.79 -6.65
C ASP A 61 0.57 12.57 -7.39
N GLY A 62 0.58 11.70 -8.40
CA GLY A 62 1.74 11.45 -9.25
C GLY A 62 2.15 12.68 -10.06
N VAL A 63 1.17 13.38 -10.64
CA VAL A 63 1.42 14.63 -11.40
C VAL A 63 1.92 15.73 -10.48
N VAL A 64 1.28 15.94 -9.32
CA VAL A 64 1.71 16.94 -8.32
C VAL A 64 3.12 16.67 -7.81
N ASN A 65 3.51 15.40 -7.69
CA ASN A 65 4.86 15.04 -7.26
C ASN A 65 5.93 15.31 -8.33
N ARG A 66 5.55 15.33 -9.62
CA ARG A 66 6.47 15.54 -10.76
C ARG A 66 6.50 16.96 -11.28
N ARG A 67 5.34 17.62 -11.32
CA ARG A 67 5.15 18.97 -11.87
C ARG A 67 4.91 19.93 -10.73
N ASP A 68 5.50 21.11 -10.81
CA ASP A 68 5.24 22.15 -9.83
C ASP A 68 3.88 22.81 -10.09
N LEU A 69 2.82 22.16 -9.60
CA LEU A 69 1.45 22.65 -9.68
C LEU A 69 1.12 23.53 -8.47
N GLU A 70 0.44 24.63 -8.72
CA GLU A 70 -0.09 25.49 -7.65
C GLU A 70 -1.17 24.77 -6.85
N ALA A 71 -1.01 24.73 -5.51
CA ALA A 71 -1.97 24.12 -4.60
C ALA A 71 -3.16 25.06 -4.30
N GLY A 72 -3.82 25.51 -5.36
CA GLY A 72 -4.95 26.44 -5.31
C GLY A 72 -6.33 25.75 -5.30
N PRO A 73 -7.41 26.54 -5.23
CA PRO A 73 -8.80 26.05 -5.22
C PRO A 73 -9.14 25.20 -6.44
N LEU A 74 -8.54 25.48 -7.60
CA LEU A 74 -8.74 24.70 -8.83
C LEU A 74 -8.19 23.28 -8.69
N LEU A 75 -6.98 23.12 -8.14
CA LEU A 75 -6.41 21.79 -7.87
C LEU A 75 -7.27 21.07 -6.83
N PHE A 76 -7.63 21.75 -5.74
CA PHE A 76 -8.48 21.16 -4.70
C PHE A 76 -9.83 20.68 -5.25
N ARG A 77 -10.49 21.46 -6.10
CA ARG A 77 -11.73 21.07 -6.77
C ARG A 77 -11.56 19.83 -7.64
N ARG A 78 -10.46 19.74 -8.41
CA ARG A 78 -10.16 18.54 -9.21
C ARG A 78 -9.93 17.31 -8.34
N VAL A 79 -9.23 17.48 -7.22
CA VAL A 79 -9.01 16.42 -6.24
C VAL A 79 -10.35 15.96 -5.65
N LEU A 80 -11.20 16.88 -5.17
CA LEU A 80 -12.51 16.53 -4.63
C LEU A 80 -13.41 15.82 -5.64
N LEU A 81 -13.42 16.27 -6.89
CA LEU A 81 -14.18 15.61 -7.96
C LEU A 81 -13.66 14.19 -8.20
N ALA A 82 -12.34 14.02 -8.40
CA ALA A 82 -11.74 12.71 -8.62
C ALA A 82 -11.99 11.75 -7.44
N THR A 83 -11.75 12.21 -6.22
CA THR A 83 -11.88 11.37 -5.03
C THR A 83 -13.33 11.04 -4.71
N THR A 84 -14.27 11.95 -5.00
CA THR A 84 -15.72 11.70 -4.89
C THR A 84 -16.20 10.68 -5.93
N THR A 85 -15.78 10.81 -7.19
CA THR A 85 -16.13 9.84 -8.24
C THR A 85 -15.63 8.44 -7.89
N ILE A 86 -14.37 8.32 -7.44
CA ILE A 86 -13.82 7.03 -7.03
C ILE A 86 -14.47 6.53 -5.75
N GLY A 87 -14.75 7.41 -4.79
CA GLY A 87 -15.49 7.07 -3.57
C GLY A 87 -16.87 6.47 -3.86
N LEU A 88 -17.62 7.06 -4.79
CA LEU A 88 -18.91 6.53 -5.24
C LEU A 88 -18.74 5.14 -5.88
N GLY A 89 -17.72 4.96 -6.72
CA GLY A 89 -17.39 3.67 -7.31
C GLY A 89 -17.11 2.60 -6.25
N PHE A 90 -16.29 2.91 -5.23
CA PHE A 90 -16.00 2.00 -4.13
C PHE A 90 -17.23 1.73 -3.24
N GLY A 91 -18.08 2.72 -3.02
CA GLY A 91 -19.36 2.53 -2.34
C GLY A 91 -20.30 1.59 -3.09
N LEU A 92 -20.38 1.74 -4.42
CA LEU A 92 -21.16 0.85 -5.27
C LEU A 92 -20.61 -0.58 -5.25
N VAL A 93 -19.29 -0.75 -5.36
CA VAL A 93 -18.64 -2.07 -5.24
C VAL A 93 -18.92 -2.69 -3.86
N ALA A 94 -18.85 -1.91 -2.78
CA ALA A 94 -19.14 -2.40 -1.43
C ALA A 94 -20.56 -2.96 -1.31
N VAL A 95 -21.56 -2.25 -1.84
CA VAL A 95 -22.96 -2.69 -1.83
C VAL A 95 -23.20 -3.87 -2.76
N LEU A 96 -22.74 -3.79 -4.01
CA LEU A 96 -23.07 -4.81 -5.03
C LEU A 96 -22.29 -6.11 -4.86
N ALA A 97 -20.99 -6.03 -4.52
CA ALA A 97 -20.16 -7.22 -4.38
C ALA A 97 -20.21 -7.78 -2.95
N TYR A 98 -20.21 -6.92 -1.93
CA TYR A 98 -20.03 -7.36 -0.54
C TYR A 98 -21.27 -7.17 0.35
N HIS A 99 -22.39 -6.69 -0.21
CA HIS A 99 -23.66 -6.50 0.51
C HIS A 99 -23.51 -5.68 1.81
N THR A 100 -22.67 -4.65 1.79
CA THR A 100 -22.41 -3.83 2.98
C THR A 100 -23.62 -2.98 3.37
N SER A 101 -23.80 -2.77 4.67
CA SER A 101 -24.82 -1.85 5.19
C SER A 101 -24.53 -0.40 4.79
N ALA A 102 -25.57 0.45 4.79
CA ALA A 102 -25.45 1.86 4.44
C ALA A 102 -24.36 2.60 5.24
N THR A 103 -24.23 2.29 6.54
CA THR A 103 -23.20 2.86 7.41
C THR A 103 -21.80 2.49 6.95
N ILE A 104 -21.56 1.22 6.62
CA ILE A 104 -20.25 0.75 6.15
C ILE A 104 -19.93 1.31 4.76
N THR A 105 -20.93 1.41 3.89
CA THR A 105 -20.80 2.05 2.58
C THR A 105 -20.42 3.53 2.72
N ALA A 106 -21.06 4.25 3.65
CA ALA A 106 -20.72 5.65 3.94
C ALA A 106 -19.28 5.79 4.49
N VAL A 107 -18.86 4.88 5.36
CA VAL A 107 -17.48 4.80 5.87
C VAL A 107 -16.48 4.61 4.72
N ILE A 108 -16.73 3.67 3.81
CA ILE A 108 -15.85 3.42 2.65
C ILE A 108 -15.81 4.63 1.72
N PHE A 109 -16.96 5.24 1.45
CA PHE A 109 -17.05 6.46 0.64
C PHE A 109 -16.24 7.60 1.27
N LEU A 110 -16.49 7.94 2.53
CA LEU A 110 -15.83 9.05 3.22
C LEU A 110 -14.33 8.82 3.38
N SER A 111 -13.92 7.61 3.77
CA SER A 111 -12.49 7.27 3.88
C SER A 111 -11.78 7.37 2.52
N THR A 112 -12.42 6.97 1.43
CA THR A 112 -11.88 7.12 0.07
C THR A 112 -11.72 8.59 -0.32
N VAL A 113 -12.75 9.42 -0.09
CA VAL A 113 -12.75 10.85 -0.43
C VAL A 113 -11.67 11.60 0.35
N VAL A 114 -11.69 11.47 1.67
CA VAL A 114 -10.78 12.18 2.60
C VAL A 114 -9.36 11.66 2.45
N GLY A 115 -9.21 10.33 2.34
CA GLY A 115 -7.93 9.67 2.13
C GLY A 115 -7.25 10.12 0.84
N GLY A 116 -7.99 10.17 -0.27
CA GLY A 116 -7.47 10.66 -1.54
C GLY A 116 -7.06 12.13 -1.48
N ALA A 117 -7.85 12.99 -0.83
CA ALA A 117 -7.50 14.39 -0.62
C ALA A 117 -6.23 14.55 0.22
N GLN A 118 -6.10 13.75 1.30
CA GLN A 118 -4.90 13.70 2.14
C GLN A 118 -3.67 13.23 1.34
N MET A 119 -3.83 12.24 0.45
CA MET A 119 -2.75 11.71 -0.36
C MET A 119 -2.19 12.74 -1.34
N VAL A 120 -3.04 13.56 -1.97
CA VAL A 120 -2.57 14.64 -2.86
C VAL A 120 -1.87 15.75 -2.07
N ALA A 121 -2.38 16.14 -0.90
CA ALA A 121 -1.71 17.11 -0.04
C ALA A 121 -0.31 16.60 0.39
N SER A 122 -0.22 15.32 0.76
CA SER A 122 1.06 14.69 1.07
C SER A 122 2.03 14.69 -0.12
N ALA A 123 1.53 14.36 -1.32
CA ALA A 123 2.33 14.39 -2.54
C ALA A 123 2.88 15.79 -2.84
N LYS A 124 2.12 16.85 -2.55
CA LYS A 124 2.63 18.23 -2.68
C LYS A 124 3.73 18.54 -1.67
N PHE A 125 3.58 18.14 -0.41
CA PHE A 125 4.68 18.30 0.55
C PHE A 125 5.91 17.47 0.16
N GLN A 126 5.70 16.29 -0.44
CA GLN A 126 6.78 15.46 -0.95
C GLN A 126 7.52 16.14 -2.11
N SER A 127 6.79 16.75 -3.05
CA SER A 127 7.38 17.48 -4.19
C SER A 127 8.22 18.67 -3.73
N GLU A 128 7.83 19.30 -2.62
CA GLU A 128 8.54 20.41 -1.97
C GLU A 128 9.66 19.93 -1.03
N GLN A 129 9.99 18.64 -1.03
CA GLN A 129 11.01 18.02 -0.16
C GLN A 129 10.72 18.17 1.35
N ARG A 130 9.48 18.47 1.72
CA ARG A 130 9.00 18.55 3.11
C ARG A 130 8.57 17.19 3.61
N PHE A 131 9.50 16.23 3.57
CA PHE A 131 9.26 14.81 3.86
C PHE A 131 8.62 14.57 5.24
N GLY A 132 8.92 15.40 6.24
CA GLY A 132 8.30 15.28 7.56
C GLY A 132 6.77 15.41 7.51
N LEU A 133 6.26 16.46 6.86
CA LEU A 133 4.81 16.69 6.74
C LEU A 133 4.16 15.64 5.85
N SER A 134 4.80 15.30 4.73
CA SER A 134 4.33 14.25 3.82
C SER A 134 4.20 12.90 4.52
N LEU A 135 5.23 12.48 5.28
CA LEU A 135 5.23 11.22 6.01
C LEU A 135 4.19 11.20 7.14
N THR A 136 4.03 12.30 7.88
CA THR A 136 2.99 12.42 8.91
C THR A 136 1.60 12.21 8.30
N LEU A 137 1.32 12.82 7.15
CA LEU A 137 0.05 12.62 6.44
C LEU A 137 -0.09 11.21 5.85
N LEU A 138 0.98 10.61 5.31
CA LEU A 138 0.90 9.25 4.74
C LEU A 138 0.72 8.18 5.81
N GLN A 139 1.29 8.38 7.00
CA GLN A 139 1.26 7.40 8.08
C GLN A 139 0.17 7.65 9.12
N SER A 140 -0.50 8.81 9.11
CA SER A 140 -1.60 9.09 10.03
C SER A 140 -2.68 8.00 10.02
N PRO A 141 -3.08 7.38 8.88
CA PRO A 141 -4.11 6.34 8.91
C PRO A 141 -3.76 5.14 9.79
N ASN A 142 -2.48 4.77 9.86
CA ASN A 142 -2.02 3.66 10.69
C ASN A 142 -2.09 3.98 12.19
N LEU A 143 -1.74 5.21 12.58
CA LEU A 143 -1.83 5.67 13.96
C LEU A 143 -3.29 5.88 14.40
N ILE A 144 -4.12 6.39 13.49
CA ILE A 144 -5.55 6.57 13.71
C ILE A 144 -6.25 5.21 13.88
N LEU A 145 -5.87 4.20 13.09
CA LEU A 145 -6.37 2.84 13.27
C LEU A 145 -5.97 2.27 14.65
N LEU A 146 -4.75 2.52 15.11
CA LEU A 146 -4.32 2.13 16.46
C LEU A 146 -5.15 2.83 17.54
N PHE A 147 -5.36 4.13 17.40
CA PHE A 147 -6.23 4.89 18.29
C PHE A 147 -7.66 4.33 18.30
N ALA A 148 -8.24 4.05 17.14
CA ALA A 148 -9.56 3.43 17.02
C ALA A 148 -9.62 2.09 17.74
N ALA A 149 -8.60 1.23 17.57
CA ALA A 149 -8.52 -0.06 18.25
C ALA A 149 -8.48 0.08 19.79
N LEU A 150 -7.70 1.04 20.30
CA LEU A 150 -7.62 1.30 21.74
C LEU A 150 -8.94 1.84 22.30
N VAL A 151 -9.64 2.72 21.56
CA VAL A 151 -10.96 3.21 21.96
C VAL A 151 -11.99 2.08 21.95
N THR A 152 -11.97 1.19 20.95
CA THR A 152 -12.85 0.02 20.91
C THR A 152 -12.64 -0.89 22.12
N VAL A 153 -11.39 -1.11 22.53
CA VAL A 153 -11.07 -1.86 23.76
C VAL A 153 -11.61 -1.14 24.99
N ALA A 154 -11.31 0.14 25.14
CA ALA A 154 -11.69 0.94 26.31
C ALA A 154 -13.21 1.05 26.46
N ALA A 155 -13.94 1.15 25.35
CA ALA A 155 -15.40 1.21 25.34
C ALA A 155 -16.07 -0.18 25.44
N GLY A 156 -15.31 -1.28 25.43
CA GLY A 156 -15.86 -2.64 25.48
C GLY A 156 -16.74 -3.01 24.27
N VAL A 157 -16.58 -2.31 23.16
CA VAL A 157 -17.40 -2.46 21.95
C VAL A 157 -17.01 -3.75 21.23
N ARG A 158 -18.02 -4.54 20.83
CA ARG A 158 -17.84 -5.79 20.08
C ARG A 158 -18.23 -5.70 18.61
N GLU A 159 -18.75 -4.58 18.17
CA GLU A 159 -19.16 -4.34 16.77
C GLU A 159 -18.02 -3.65 15.99
N ALA A 160 -17.91 -3.93 14.70
CA ALA A 160 -16.88 -3.36 13.84
C ALA A 160 -17.08 -1.87 13.55
N TRP A 161 -18.33 -1.42 13.44
CA TRP A 161 -18.64 -0.10 12.90
C TRP A 161 -18.06 1.06 13.73
N PRO A 162 -17.97 1.04 15.08
CA PRO A 162 -17.42 2.17 15.82
C PRO A 162 -15.93 2.36 15.55
N ALA A 163 -15.16 1.27 15.48
CA ALA A 163 -13.74 1.33 15.13
C ALA A 163 -13.54 1.95 13.75
N LEU A 164 -14.39 1.56 12.78
CA LEU A 164 -14.33 2.05 11.40
C LEU A 164 -14.75 3.51 11.27
N VAL A 165 -15.76 3.95 12.03
CA VAL A 165 -16.19 5.34 12.09
C VAL A 165 -15.11 6.21 12.74
N ILE A 166 -14.55 5.81 13.88
CA ILE A 166 -13.46 6.53 14.54
C ILE A 166 -12.25 6.65 13.59
N MET A 167 -11.91 5.55 12.92
CA MET A 167 -10.82 5.56 11.93
C MET A 167 -11.10 6.59 10.83
N THR A 168 -12.29 6.56 10.25
CA THR A 168 -12.67 7.45 9.13
C THR A 168 -12.69 8.91 9.56
N LEU A 169 -13.28 9.21 10.73
CA LEU A 169 -13.31 10.55 11.29
C LEU A 169 -11.90 11.07 11.60
N GLY A 170 -11.00 10.20 12.07
CA GLY A 170 -9.62 10.57 12.34
C GLY A 170 -8.83 11.01 11.10
N TRP A 171 -9.25 10.62 9.88
CA TRP A 171 -8.57 11.04 8.65
C TRP A 171 -8.87 12.50 8.27
N PHE A 172 -10.01 13.06 8.72
CA PHE A 172 -10.41 14.42 8.41
C PHE A 172 -9.41 15.47 8.90
N PRO A 173 -8.95 15.45 10.17
CA PRO A 173 -7.93 16.38 10.66
C PRO A 173 -6.68 16.44 9.77
N GLY A 174 -6.18 15.29 9.32
CA GLY A 174 -5.00 15.22 8.45
C GLY A 174 -5.22 15.89 7.09
N ALA A 175 -6.35 15.58 6.45
CA ALA A 175 -6.72 16.20 5.17
C ALA A 175 -6.96 17.72 5.31
N ILE A 176 -7.73 18.14 6.31
CA ILE A 176 -8.04 19.57 6.57
C ILE A 176 -6.76 20.34 6.86
N TRP A 177 -5.92 19.82 7.75
CA TRP A 177 -4.65 20.46 8.12
C TRP A 177 -3.69 20.56 6.92
N GLY A 178 -3.54 19.47 6.16
CA GLY A 178 -2.69 19.45 4.97
C GLY A 178 -3.09 20.51 3.93
N TRP A 179 -4.38 20.57 3.57
CA TRP A 179 -4.88 21.57 2.63
C TRP A 179 -4.88 22.99 3.21
N SER A 180 -5.14 23.17 4.50
CA SER A 180 -5.08 24.48 5.16
C SER A 180 -3.68 25.10 5.08
N ILE A 181 -2.63 24.29 5.29
CA ILE A 181 -1.24 24.76 5.12
C ILE A 181 -0.98 25.14 3.67
N LEU A 182 -1.38 24.29 2.71
CA LEU A 182 -1.16 24.54 1.29
C LEU A 182 -1.86 25.83 0.82
N PHE A 183 -3.08 26.10 1.29
CA PHE A 183 -3.79 27.35 0.97
C PHE A 183 -3.13 28.58 1.60
N ARG A 184 -2.65 28.50 2.84
CA ARG A 184 -1.97 29.62 3.52
C ARG A 184 -0.67 30.00 2.83
N GLU A 185 0.10 29.02 2.39
CA GLU A 185 1.41 29.24 1.75
C GLU A 185 1.30 29.58 0.26
N ARG A 186 0.10 29.50 -0.32
CA ARG A 186 -0.14 29.73 -1.75
C ARG A 186 0.35 31.09 -2.23
N HIS A 187 0.06 32.15 -1.49
CA HIS A 187 0.37 33.53 -1.89
C HIS A 187 1.87 33.85 -1.89
N ALA A 188 2.68 33.09 -1.16
CA ALA A 188 4.12 33.26 -1.11
C ALA A 188 4.84 32.63 -2.32
N LYS A 189 4.12 31.89 -3.18
CA LYS A 189 4.68 31.17 -4.31
C LYS A 189 4.28 31.84 -5.63
N PRO A 190 5.18 31.91 -6.62
CA PRO A 190 4.84 32.44 -7.94
C PRO A 190 3.65 31.68 -8.54
N HIS A 191 2.69 32.39 -9.13
CA HIS A 191 1.64 31.74 -9.91
C HIS A 191 2.28 30.97 -11.06
N ARG A 192 1.97 29.68 -11.15
CA ARG A 192 2.47 28.79 -12.20
C ARG A 192 1.28 28.06 -12.79
N SER A 193 0.67 28.68 -13.80
CA SER A 193 -0.44 28.08 -14.54
C SER A 193 0.11 27.13 -15.60
N ALA A 194 0.19 25.85 -15.25
CA ALA A 194 0.30 24.80 -16.25
C ALA A 194 -1.09 24.16 -16.46
N GLU A 195 -1.44 23.90 -17.70
CA GLU A 195 -2.55 23.00 -18.03
C GLU A 195 -2.34 21.65 -17.31
N PHE A 196 -3.43 21.08 -16.81
CA PHE A 196 -3.34 19.83 -16.04
C PHE A 196 -3.32 18.62 -16.98
N PRO A 197 -2.24 17.81 -16.96
CA PRO A 197 -2.06 16.70 -17.90
C PRO A 197 -2.86 15.46 -17.47
N TRP A 198 -4.16 15.43 -17.76
CA TRP A 198 -5.01 14.28 -17.39
C TRP A 198 -4.52 12.94 -17.94
N HIS A 199 -3.94 12.92 -19.15
CA HIS A 199 -3.38 11.70 -19.73
C HIS A 199 -2.24 11.13 -18.88
N GLU A 200 -1.40 11.99 -18.30
CA GLU A 200 -0.31 11.59 -17.41
C GLU A 200 -0.86 11.08 -16.08
N ALA A 201 -1.85 11.79 -15.51
CA ALA A 201 -2.52 11.38 -14.27
C ALA A 201 -3.15 9.98 -14.40
N LEU A 202 -3.94 9.75 -15.46
CA LEU A 202 -4.59 8.45 -15.69
C LEU A 202 -3.58 7.32 -15.92
N SER A 203 -2.43 7.61 -16.55
CA SER A 203 -1.35 6.63 -16.70
C SER A 203 -0.74 6.23 -15.35
N PHE A 204 -0.52 7.20 -14.45
CA PHE A 204 -0.10 6.92 -13.08
C PHE A 204 -1.16 6.15 -12.30
N ALA A 205 -2.43 6.52 -12.45
CA ALA A 205 -3.54 5.84 -11.80
C ALA A 205 -3.58 4.36 -12.18
N GLY A 206 -3.44 4.03 -13.47
CA GLY A 206 -3.40 2.65 -13.95
C GLY A 206 -2.25 1.84 -13.35
N LEU A 207 -1.03 2.39 -13.37
CA LEU A 207 0.16 1.76 -12.81
C LEU A 207 0.04 1.50 -11.30
N GLN A 208 -0.51 2.45 -10.55
CA GLN A 208 -0.75 2.32 -9.11
C GLN A 208 -1.84 1.28 -8.84
N ALA A 209 -2.96 1.35 -9.57
CA ALA A 209 -4.14 0.52 -9.37
C ALA A 209 -3.80 -0.96 -9.45
N THR A 210 -3.07 -1.41 -10.48
CA THR A 210 -2.77 -2.85 -10.64
C THR A 210 -1.91 -3.39 -9.50
N GLY A 211 -0.91 -2.62 -9.05
CA GLY A 211 -0.05 -3.02 -7.95
C GLY A 211 -0.82 -3.11 -6.63
N LEU A 212 -1.71 -2.15 -6.38
CA LEU A 212 -2.52 -2.09 -5.16
C LEU A 212 -3.64 -3.13 -5.13
N LEU A 213 -4.30 -3.36 -6.27
CA LEU A 213 -5.27 -4.44 -6.44
C LEU A 213 -4.63 -5.77 -6.09
N LEU A 214 -3.41 -6.04 -6.57
CA LEU A 214 -2.70 -7.28 -6.25
C LEU A 214 -2.33 -7.38 -4.75
N VAL A 215 -2.08 -6.25 -4.07
CA VAL A 215 -1.87 -6.22 -2.60
C VAL A 215 -3.15 -6.55 -1.84
N GLN A 216 -4.29 -6.05 -2.29
CA GLN A 216 -5.58 -6.27 -1.62
C GLN A 216 -6.32 -7.51 -2.12
N LEU A 217 -5.84 -8.18 -3.17
CA LEU A 217 -6.53 -9.25 -3.86
C LEU A 217 -6.96 -10.37 -2.91
N GLU A 218 -6.06 -10.77 -1.99
CA GLU A 218 -6.36 -11.78 -0.97
C GLU A 218 -7.61 -11.38 -0.15
N ARG A 219 -7.70 -10.12 0.31
CA ARG A 219 -8.83 -9.64 1.13
C ARG A 219 -10.13 -9.47 0.34
N LEU A 220 -10.03 -9.14 -0.94
CA LEU A 220 -11.17 -8.90 -1.82
C LEU A 220 -11.77 -10.21 -2.33
N VAL A 221 -10.93 -11.21 -2.64
CA VAL A 221 -11.39 -12.50 -3.17
C VAL A 221 -11.94 -13.41 -2.07
N LEU A 222 -11.35 -13.37 -0.87
CA LEU A 222 -11.68 -14.30 0.21
C LEU A 222 -13.19 -14.40 0.53
N PRO A 223 -13.94 -13.28 0.70
CA PRO A 223 -15.38 -13.34 0.96
C PRO A 223 -16.20 -14.08 -0.11
N HIS A 224 -15.68 -14.20 -1.33
CA HIS A 224 -16.39 -14.83 -2.45
C HIS A 224 -16.05 -16.30 -2.63
N VAL A 225 -14.91 -16.76 -2.12
CA VAL A 225 -14.42 -18.13 -2.36
C VAL A 225 -14.29 -18.96 -1.09
N LEU A 226 -14.25 -18.32 0.09
CA LEU A 226 -14.11 -18.96 1.39
C LEU A 226 -15.01 -18.30 2.45
N PRO A 227 -15.31 -19.00 3.56
CA PRO A 227 -16.08 -18.43 4.66
C PRO A 227 -15.43 -17.17 5.27
N LEU A 228 -16.23 -16.23 5.77
CA LEU A 228 -15.75 -14.97 6.37
C LEU A 228 -14.74 -15.15 7.51
N ARG A 229 -14.79 -16.27 8.24
CA ARG A 229 -13.80 -16.60 9.28
C ARG A 229 -12.37 -16.71 8.71
N ASP A 230 -12.23 -17.12 7.45
CA ASP A 230 -10.94 -17.25 6.78
C ASP A 230 -10.39 -15.87 6.41
N LEU A 231 -11.25 -14.90 6.07
CA LEU A 231 -10.86 -13.50 5.95
C LEU A 231 -10.37 -12.92 7.28
N ALA A 232 -11.04 -13.23 8.39
CA ALA A 232 -10.61 -12.81 9.73
C ALA A 232 -9.23 -13.41 10.08
N THR A 233 -9.05 -14.71 9.82
CA THR A 233 -7.79 -15.42 10.03
C THR A 233 -6.67 -14.85 9.15
N TYR A 234 -6.97 -14.56 7.89
CA TYR A 234 -6.06 -13.85 6.99
C TYR A 234 -5.72 -12.44 7.51
N GLY A 235 -6.69 -11.71 8.07
CA GLY A 235 -6.48 -10.39 8.67
C GLY A 235 -5.40 -10.41 9.76
N VAL A 236 -5.48 -11.40 10.67
CA VAL A 236 -4.47 -11.65 11.71
C VAL A 236 -3.12 -11.99 11.08
N LEU A 237 -3.10 -12.93 10.15
CA LEU A 237 -1.87 -13.37 9.48
C LEU A 237 -1.19 -12.22 8.72
N ALA A 238 -1.97 -11.38 8.05
CA ALA A 238 -1.51 -10.19 7.34
C ALA A 238 -1.00 -9.11 8.31
N ALA A 239 -1.52 -9.03 9.53
CA ALA A 239 -1.00 -8.15 10.57
C ALA A 239 0.38 -8.63 11.07
N ILE A 240 0.54 -9.94 11.31
CA ILE A 240 1.79 -10.54 11.80
C ILE A 240 2.87 -10.55 10.70
N ALA A 241 2.58 -11.17 9.57
CA ALA A 241 3.54 -11.38 8.49
C ALA A 241 3.53 -10.24 7.47
N GLY A 242 2.33 -9.85 7.03
CA GLY A 242 2.17 -8.88 5.94
C GLY A 242 2.71 -7.48 6.26
N SER A 243 2.62 -7.03 7.51
CA SER A 243 3.13 -5.72 7.93
C SER A 243 4.64 -5.59 7.71
N LEU A 244 5.41 -6.60 8.11
CA LEU A 244 6.86 -6.64 7.95
C LEU A 244 7.27 -6.59 6.47
N PHE A 245 6.72 -7.49 5.66
CA PHE A 245 7.04 -7.54 4.23
C PHE A 245 6.59 -6.28 3.49
N ARG A 246 5.48 -5.66 3.89
CA ARG A 246 5.01 -4.40 3.33
C ARG A 246 5.97 -3.25 3.63
N VAL A 247 6.50 -3.16 4.86
CA VAL A 247 7.52 -2.15 5.21
C VAL A 247 8.78 -2.35 4.39
N LEU A 248 9.24 -3.59 4.19
CA LEU A 248 10.39 -3.90 3.34
C LEU A 248 10.15 -3.55 1.88
N GLN A 249 8.98 -3.92 1.34
CA GLN A 249 8.56 -3.60 -0.02
C GLN A 249 8.56 -2.08 -0.26
N MET A 250 8.00 -1.29 0.66
CA MET A 250 8.02 0.18 0.55
C MET A 250 9.45 0.71 0.64
N SER A 251 10.24 0.21 1.58
CA SER A 251 11.63 0.65 1.80
C SER A 251 12.50 0.48 0.55
N VAL A 252 12.40 -0.67 -0.13
CA VAL A 252 13.10 -0.92 -1.40
C VAL A 252 12.74 0.12 -2.46
N GLY A 253 11.45 0.44 -2.61
CA GLY A 253 11.01 1.47 -3.56
C GLY A 253 11.60 2.85 -3.24
N TYR A 254 11.63 3.22 -1.96
CA TYR A 254 12.15 4.51 -1.51
C TYR A 254 13.68 4.64 -1.63
N THR A 255 14.44 3.56 -1.39
CA THR A 255 15.91 3.61 -1.41
C THR A 255 16.49 3.35 -2.79
N LEU A 256 15.95 2.39 -3.53
CA LEU A 256 16.57 1.86 -4.74
C LEU A 256 16.30 2.73 -5.97
N VAL A 257 15.09 3.25 -6.13
CA VAL A 257 14.70 4.06 -7.30
C VAL A 257 15.60 5.28 -7.52
N PRO A 258 15.81 6.19 -6.53
CA PRO A 258 16.65 7.37 -6.75
C PRO A 258 18.11 6.99 -7.00
N ARG A 259 18.62 5.96 -6.32
CA ARG A 259 20.01 5.51 -6.46
C ARG A 259 20.29 4.84 -7.81
N LEU A 260 19.32 4.11 -8.36
CA LEU A 260 19.42 3.54 -9.70
C LEU A 260 19.40 4.61 -10.78
N ARG A 261 18.58 5.66 -10.62
CA ARG A 261 18.56 6.81 -11.55
C ARG A 261 19.86 7.60 -11.54
N ALA A 262 20.51 7.70 -10.39
CA ALA A 262 21.79 8.40 -10.25
C ALA A 262 23.01 7.56 -10.70
N ALA A 263 22.84 6.28 -10.99
CA ALA A 263 23.95 5.41 -11.35
C ALA A 263 24.38 5.60 -12.81
N SER A 264 25.66 5.95 -13.01
CA SER A 264 26.24 6.30 -14.31
C SER A 264 26.51 5.09 -15.19
N ASP A 265 26.85 3.94 -14.59
CA ASP A 265 27.23 2.75 -15.32
C ASP A 265 26.49 1.47 -14.87
N VAL A 266 26.53 0.47 -15.74
CA VAL A 266 25.88 -0.83 -15.55
C VAL A 266 26.43 -1.58 -14.35
N GLY A 267 27.75 -1.52 -14.16
CA GLY A 267 28.43 -2.16 -13.03
C GLY A 267 27.95 -1.59 -11.70
N GLN A 268 27.81 -0.27 -11.60
CA GLN A 268 27.29 0.44 -10.45
C GLN A 268 25.83 0.06 -10.18
N ARG A 269 24.98 0.00 -11.21
CA ARG A 269 23.59 -0.45 -11.09
C ARG A 269 23.51 -1.88 -10.53
N ARG A 270 24.28 -2.82 -11.10
CA ARG A 270 24.31 -4.22 -10.65
C ARG A 270 24.82 -4.35 -9.22
N ARG A 271 25.91 -3.66 -8.87
CA ARG A 271 26.46 -3.66 -7.50
C ARG A 271 25.46 -3.09 -6.51
N LEU A 272 24.73 -2.04 -6.89
CA LEU A 272 23.70 -1.43 -6.06
C LEU A 272 22.53 -2.40 -5.80
N VAL A 273 21.97 -3.01 -6.87
CA VAL A 273 20.90 -4.01 -6.72
C VAL A 273 21.39 -5.18 -5.87
N ALA A 274 22.56 -5.75 -6.16
CA ALA A 274 23.10 -6.88 -5.42
C ALA A 274 23.32 -6.56 -3.93
N LYS A 275 23.84 -5.37 -3.62
CA LYS A 275 24.04 -4.91 -2.24
C LYS A 275 22.71 -4.78 -1.50
N GLU A 276 21.72 -4.15 -2.13
CA GLU A 276 20.40 -3.97 -1.52
C GLU A 276 19.66 -5.31 -1.38
N THR A 277 19.74 -6.20 -2.37
CA THR A 277 19.20 -7.56 -2.31
C THR A 277 19.83 -8.37 -1.18
N ARG A 278 21.15 -8.27 -0.97
CA ARG A 278 21.80 -8.95 0.15
C ARG A 278 21.32 -8.42 1.50
N LEU A 279 21.23 -7.10 1.65
CA LEU A 279 20.77 -6.46 2.89
C LEU A 279 19.32 -6.84 3.19
N VAL A 280 18.42 -6.65 2.22
CA VAL A 280 17.00 -6.98 2.38
C VAL A 280 16.81 -8.49 2.53
N GLY A 281 17.60 -9.32 1.85
CA GLY A 281 17.57 -10.77 1.97
C GLY A 281 17.86 -11.25 3.40
N VAL A 282 18.84 -10.64 4.09
CA VAL A 282 19.11 -10.92 5.51
C VAL A 282 17.90 -10.55 6.37
N VAL A 283 17.29 -9.38 6.14
CA VAL A 283 16.12 -8.93 6.92
C VAL A 283 14.89 -9.79 6.63
N VAL A 284 14.69 -10.22 5.38
CA VAL A 284 13.63 -11.15 4.96
C VAL A 284 13.81 -12.50 5.64
N LEU A 285 15.02 -13.04 5.68
CA LEU A 285 15.30 -14.32 6.34
C LEU A 285 15.05 -14.23 7.84
N ALA A 286 15.64 -13.24 8.51
CA ALA A 286 15.44 -13.02 9.95
C ALA A 286 13.96 -12.76 10.27
N GLY A 287 13.28 -11.97 9.44
CA GLY A 287 11.87 -11.68 9.53
C GLY A 287 10.99 -12.92 9.37
N SER A 288 11.30 -13.80 8.42
CA SER A 288 10.57 -15.05 8.18
C SER A 288 10.73 -16.02 9.36
N VAL A 289 11.93 -16.13 9.91
CA VAL A 289 12.19 -16.92 11.13
C VAL A 289 11.42 -16.33 12.32
N ALA A 290 11.46 -15.00 12.49
CA ALA A 290 10.70 -14.33 13.54
C ALA A 290 9.19 -14.58 13.39
N ILE A 291 8.62 -14.42 12.19
CA ILE A 291 7.21 -14.72 11.91
C ILE A 291 6.89 -16.16 12.28
N TRP A 292 7.71 -17.12 11.86
CA TRP A 292 7.51 -18.54 12.17
C TRP A 292 7.47 -18.82 13.68
N LEU A 293 8.40 -18.24 14.44
CA LEU A 293 8.51 -18.45 15.88
C LEU A 293 7.44 -17.69 16.68
N PHE A 294 7.11 -16.46 16.29
CA PHE A 294 6.17 -15.60 17.03
C PHE A 294 4.71 -15.87 16.70
N THR A 295 4.38 -16.36 15.49
CA THR A 295 2.99 -16.67 15.11
C THR A 295 2.26 -17.57 16.13
N PRO A 296 2.81 -18.74 16.54
CA PRO A 296 2.13 -19.60 17.53
C PRO A 296 2.03 -18.95 18.92
N VAL A 297 2.98 -18.07 19.27
CA VAL A 297 2.94 -17.33 20.54
C VAL A 297 1.80 -16.32 20.53
N VAL A 298 1.65 -15.56 19.44
CA VAL A 298 0.57 -14.59 19.26
C VAL A 298 -0.79 -15.29 19.23
N GLU A 299 -0.91 -16.41 18.50
CA GLU A 299 -2.12 -17.23 18.44
C GLU A 299 -2.59 -17.68 19.83
N ARG A 300 -1.70 -18.31 20.60
CA ARG A 300 -2.06 -18.91 21.89
C ARG A 300 -2.25 -17.86 22.99
N TRP A 301 -1.26 -17.01 23.18
CA TRP A 301 -1.21 -16.12 24.35
C TRP A 301 -1.98 -14.82 24.14
N PHE A 302 -1.89 -14.23 22.96
CA PHE A 302 -2.54 -12.95 22.70
C PHE A 302 -3.97 -13.14 22.22
N LEU A 303 -4.19 -14.02 21.23
CA LEU A 303 -5.48 -14.23 20.59
C LEU A 303 -6.36 -15.29 21.27
N GLY A 304 -5.83 -16.02 22.26
CA GLY A 304 -6.57 -17.02 23.02
C GLY A 304 -7.07 -18.20 22.17
N GLY A 305 -6.33 -18.58 21.12
CA GLY A 305 -6.69 -19.71 20.24
C GLY A 305 -7.88 -19.46 19.31
N LYS A 306 -8.35 -18.21 19.21
CA LYS A 306 -9.52 -17.84 18.40
C LYS A 306 -9.33 -18.02 16.89
N TYR A 307 -8.09 -17.91 16.43
CA TYR A 307 -7.73 -18.03 15.02
C TYR A 307 -6.70 -19.13 14.89
N HIS A 308 -6.97 -20.14 14.06
CA HIS A 308 -6.04 -21.25 13.88
C HIS A 308 -5.01 -20.91 12.80
N LEU A 309 -3.77 -20.63 13.20
CA LEU A 309 -2.69 -20.24 12.29
C LEU A 309 -1.79 -21.45 12.00
N ALA A 310 -2.33 -22.40 11.24
CA ALA A 310 -1.62 -23.61 10.86
C ALA A 310 -0.24 -23.31 10.22
N ALA A 311 0.74 -24.18 10.45
CA ALA A 311 2.09 -24.05 9.90
C ALA A 311 2.10 -23.84 8.37
N SER A 312 1.25 -24.56 7.65
CA SER A 312 1.10 -24.42 6.20
C SER A 312 0.64 -23.02 5.77
N LEU A 313 -0.22 -22.39 6.57
CA LEU A 313 -0.71 -21.04 6.34
C LEU A 313 0.38 -20.00 6.60
N THR A 314 1.17 -20.17 7.66
CA THR A 314 2.33 -19.33 7.97
C THR A 314 3.39 -19.40 6.87
N ILE A 315 3.68 -20.59 6.34
CA ILE A 315 4.59 -20.76 5.19
C ILE A 315 4.02 -20.04 3.96
N ALA A 316 2.73 -20.21 3.66
CA ALA A 316 2.10 -19.53 2.52
C ALA A 316 2.24 -18.00 2.61
N ALA A 317 2.04 -17.43 3.81
CA ALA A 317 2.23 -15.99 4.04
C ALA A 317 3.69 -15.55 3.90
N ILE A 318 4.65 -16.34 4.38
CA ILE A 318 6.09 -16.07 4.19
C ILE A 318 6.43 -16.06 2.71
N VAL A 319 6.02 -17.09 1.96
CA VAL A 319 6.29 -17.19 0.51
C VAL A 319 5.64 -16.03 -0.25
N SER A 320 4.38 -15.69 0.05
CA SER A 320 3.69 -14.50 -0.49
C SER A 320 4.45 -13.21 -0.17
N GLY A 321 4.94 -13.07 1.07
CA GLY A 321 5.74 -11.94 1.52
C GLY A 321 7.06 -11.79 0.76
N VAL A 322 7.81 -12.88 0.59
CA VAL A 322 9.05 -12.91 -0.19
C VAL A 322 8.79 -12.53 -1.64
N ALA A 323 7.74 -13.06 -2.26
CA ALA A 323 7.34 -12.70 -3.63
C ALA A 323 7.01 -11.20 -3.77
N LYS A 324 6.29 -10.62 -2.78
CA LYS A 324 6.00 -9.17 -2.73
C LYS A 324 7.26 -8.31 -2.63
N VAL A 325 8.24 -8.74 -1.82
CA VAL A 325 9.54 -8.05 -1.71
C VAL A 325 10.33 -8.17 -3.02
N PHE A 326 10.37 -9.35 -3.64
CA PHE A 326 11.02 -9.54 -4.93
C PHE A 326 10.39 -8.66 -6.03
N ASN A 327 9.06 -8.60 -6.08
CA ASN A 327 8.35 -7.68 -6.96
C ASN A 327 8.73 -6.21 -6.69
N ALA A 328 9.01 -5.83 -5.44
CA ALA A 328 9.44 -4.48 -5.10
C ALA A 328 10.74 -4.09 -5.82
N PHE A 329 11.71 -5.02 -5.88
CA PHE A 329 12.98 -4.82 -6.57
C PHE A 329 12.79 -4.66 -8.08
N THR A 330 12.01 -5.55 -8.70
CA THR A 330 11.79 -5.51 -10.15
C THR A 330 10.99 -4.27 -10.54
N ARG A 331 9.97 -3.90 -9.76
CA ARG A 331 9.20 -2.65 -9.93
C ARG A 331 10.08 -1.41 -9.76
N ALA A 332 10.92 -1.36 -8.73
CA ALA A 332 11.82 -0.24 -8.50
C ALA A 332 12.82 -0.08 -9.65
N THR A 333 13.35 -1.20 -10.15
CA THR A 333 14.25 -1.22 -11.31
C THR A 333 13.53 -0.73 -12.57
N ALA A 334 12.33 -1.25 -12.86
CA ALA A 334 11.50 -0.80 -13.97
C ALA A 334 11.19 0.70 -13.88
N SER A 335 10.78 1.18 -12.70
CA SER A 335 10.45 2.61 -12.49
C SER A 335 11.67 3.54 -12.61
N ALA A 336 12.87 3.01 -12.41
CA ALA A 336 14.11 3.77 -12.48
C ALA A 336 14.71 3.78 -13.90
N LEU A 337 14.67 2.65 -14.62
CA LEU A 337 15.47 2.43 -15.82
C LEU A 337 14.64 2.21 -17.09
N ALA A 338 13.38 1.78 -16.99
CA ALA A 338 12.60 1.45 -18.17
C ALA A 338 12.17 2.70 -18.95
N THR A 339 12.17 2.59 -20.27
CA THR A 339 11.61 3.58 -21.19
C THR A 339 10.09 3.68 -21.05
N PRO A 340 9.43 4.75 -21.54
CA PRO A 340 7.97 4.88 -21.48
C PRO A 340 7.22 3.71 -22.13
N ARG A 341 7.73 3.17 -23.24
CA ARG A 341 7.14 2.01 -23.93
C ARG A 341 7.25 0.74 -23.07
N GLU A 342 8.41 0.52 -22.46
CA GLU A 342 8.62 -0.61 -21.55
C GLU A 342 7.79 -0.50 -20.27
N LEU A 343 7.62 0.71 -19.71
CA LEU A 343 6.73 0.94 -18.58
C LEU A 343 5.27 0.60 -18.92
N SER A 344 4.81 0.94 -20.12
CA SER A 344 3.49 0.54 -20.61
C SER A 344 3.37 -0.99 -20.73
N ALA A 345 4.40 -1.66 -21.26
CA ALA A 345 4.43 -3.13 -21.31
C ALA A 345 4.39 -3.76 -19.91
N VAL A 346 5.17 -3.24 -18.95
CA VAL A 346 5.13 -3.70 -17.55
C VAL A 346 3.75 -3.46 -16.92
N ASN A 347 3.06 -2.37 -17.27
CA ASN A 347 1.70 -2.11 -16.83
C ASN A 347 0.72 -3.18 -17.34
N LEU A 348 0.74 -3.44 -18.66
CA LEU A 348 -0.10 -4.45 -19.30
C LEU A 348 0.14 -5.85 -18.70
N LEU A 349 1.40 -6.25 -18.58
CA LEU A 349 1.80 -7.51 -17.94
C LEU A 349 1.39 -7.57 -16.46
N GLY A 350 1.34 -6.41 -15.80
CA GLY A 350 0.79 -6.27 -14.47
C GLY A 350 -0.68 -6.68 -14.36
N TRP A 351 -1.51 -6.32 -15.35
CA TRP A 351 -2.93 -6.70 -15.38
C TRP A 351 -3.11 -8.19 -15.67
N VAL A 352 -2.31 -8.74 -16.58
CA VAL A 352 -2.24 -10.19 -16.82
C VAL A 352 -1.87 -10.92 -15.53
N SER A 353 -0.89 -10.41 -14.78
CA SER A 353 -0.47 -10.98 -13.50
C SER A 353 -1.58 -10.90 -12.43
N LEU A 354 -2.38 -9.83 -12.44
CA LEU A 354 -3.56 -9.72 -11.57
C LEU A 354 -4.61 -10.78 -11.93
N ALA A 355 -4.88 -11.00 -13.22
CA ALA A 355 -5.79 -12.04 -13.67
C ALA A 355 -5.29 -13.45 -13.29
N ILE A 356 -3.98 -13.71 -13.45
CA ILE A 356 -3.34 -14.97 -12.98
C ILE A 356 -3.52 -15.13 -11.48
N GLY A 357 -3.26 -14.08 -10.69
CA GLY A 357 -3.44 -14.12 -9.24
C GLY A 357 -4.89 -14.38 -8.83
N LEU A 358 -5.86 -13.79 -9.53
CA LEU A 358 -7.29 -13.97 -9.27
C LEU A 358 -7.74 -15.40 -9.63
N ALA A 359 -7.40 -15.88 -10.83
CA ALA A 359 -7.69 -17.25 -11.24
C ALA A 359 -7.02 -18.27 -10.31
N GLY A 360 -5.75 -18.03 -9.96
CA GLY A 360 -4.99 -18.82 -9.00
C GLY A 360 -5.66 -18.84 -7.62
N ALA A 361 -6.17 -17.71 -7.14
CA ALA A 361 -6.89 -17.63 -5.86
C ALA A 361 -8.19 -18.44 -5.89
N ILE A 362 -8.97 -18.32 -6.96
CA ILE A 362 -10.24 -19.05 -7.14
C ILE A 362 -10.00 -20.57 -7.20
N VAL A 363 -9.04 -21.02 -8.00
CA VAL A 363 -8.66 -22.44 -8.09
C VAL A 363 -8.06 -22.90 -6.75
N GLY A 364 -7.22 -22.06 -6.15
CA GLY A 364 -6.56 -22.23 -4.87
C GLY A 364 -7.52 -22.44 -3.69
N ALA A 365 -8.72 -21.86 -3.74
CA ALA A 365 -9.73 -21.99 -2.70
C ALA A 365 -10.14 -23.43 -2.42
N ARG A 366 -9.95 -24.35 -3.38
CA ARG A 366 -10.17 -25.80 -3.20
C ARG A 366 -9.26 -26.42 -2.13
N TRP A 367 -8.13 -25.80 -1.83
CA TRP A 367 -7.20 -26.20 -0.77
C TRP A 367 -7.27 -25.26 0.45
N GLY A 368 -8.37 -24.51 0.59
CA GLY A 368 -8.59 -23.58 1.69
C GLY A 368 -7.74 -22.31 1.60
N LEU A 369 -7.57 -21.64 2.73
CA LEU A 369 -6.95 -20.31 2.80
C LEU A 369 -5.49 -20.29 2.31
N SER A 370 -4.70 -21.33 2.60
CA SER A 370 -3.31 -21.44 2.12
C SER A 370 -3.26 -21.51 0.60
N GLY A 371 -4.17 -22.27 -0.03
CA GLY A 371 -4.28 -22.37 -1.48
C GLY A 371 -4.62 -21.02 -2.13
N VAL A 372 -5.52 -20.23 -1.52
CA VAL A 372 -5.81 -18.85 -1.98
C VAL A 372 -4.55 -17.97 -1.96
N ILE A 373 -3.79 -18.01 -0.87
CA ILE A 373 -2.56 -17.20 -0.72
C ILE A 373 -1.52 -17.62 -1.76
N TYR A 374 -1.31 -18.92 -1.99
CA TYR A 374 -0.41 -19.39 -3.05
C TYR A 374 -0.90 -18.97 -4.44
N GLY A 375 -2.21 -19.03 -4.69
CA GLY A 375 -2.84 -18.54 -5.91
C GLY A 375 -2.52 -17.08 -6.20
N VAL A 376 -2.68 -16.19 -5.21
CA VAL A 376 -2.30 -14.77 -5.34
C VAL A 376 -0.79 -14.60 -5.49
N THR A 377 0.00 -15.44 -4.82
CA THR A 377 1.46 -15.44 -4.92
C THR A 377 1.94 -15.72 -6.34
N LEU A 378 1.26 -16.59 -7.10
CA LEU A 378 1.55 -16.79 -8.52
C LEU A 378 1.43 -15.48 -9.33
N GLY A 379 0.42 -14.66 -9.03
CA GLY A 379 0.30 -13.32 -9.62
C GLY A 379 1.49 -12.41 -9.28
N TRP A 380 1.97 -12.44 -8.04
CA TRP A 380 3.18 -11.70 -7.63
C TRP A 380 4.44 -12.17 -8.35
N LEU A 381 4.62 -13.48 -8.48
CA LEU A 381 5.76 -14.07 -9.19
C LEU A 381 5.71 -13.77 -10.69
N ALA A 382 4.54 -13.90 -11.31
CA ALA A 382 4.31 -13.55 -12.72
C ALA A 382 4.67 -12.08 -12.97
N ARG A 383 4.18 -11.17 -12.12
CA ARG A 383 4.47 -9.74 -12.20
C ARG A 383 5.96 -9.44 -12.04
N SER A 384 6.61 -10.15 -11.11
CA SER A 384 8.03 -9.97 -10.86
C SER A 384 8.88 -10.44 -12.04
N ALA A 385 8.56 -11.62 -12.58
CA ALA A 385 9.24 -12.22 -13.71
C ALA A 385 9.05 -11.36 -14.98
N SER A 386 7.83 -10.89 -15.23
CA SER A 386 7.51 -10.05 -16.38
C SER A 386 8.22 -8.69 -16.31
N ALA A 387 8.22 -8.05 -15.13
CA ALA A 387 8.97 -6.82 -14.92
C ALA A 387 10.48 -7.06 -15.11
N LEU A 388 11.04 -8.10 -14.47
CA LEU A 388 12.46 -8.43 -14.60
C LEU A 388 12.85 -8.72 -16.04
N TYR A 389 12.03 -9.44 -16.81
CA TYR A 389 12.27 -9.70 -18.22
C TYR A 389 12.45 -8.41 -19.03
N VAL A 390 11.59 -7.42 -18.78
CA VAL A 390 11.66 -6.11 -19.46
C VAL A 390 12.89 -5.30 -19.02
N VAL A 391 13.26 -5.30 -17.74
CA VAL A 391 14.39 -4.47 -17.26
C VAL A 391 15.76 -5.15 -17.24
N ALA A 392 15.83 -6.47 -17.39
CA ALA A 392 17.10 -7.20 -17.38
C ALA A 392 18.12 -6.69 -18.41
N PRO A 393 17.73 -6.26 -19.64
CA PRO A 393 18.66 -5.66 -20.59
C PRO A 393 19.33 -4.38 -20.07
N HIS A 394 18.61 -3.52 -19.36
CA HIS A 394 19.13 -2.26 -18.77
C HIS A 394 20.11 -2.48 -17.62
N LEU A 395 20.09 -3.67 -17.04
CA LEU A 395 21.07 -4.11 -16.04
C LEU A 395 22.29 -4.81 -16.67
N ARG A 396 22.29 -5.06 -17.98
CA ARG A 396 23.36 -5.76 -18.70
C ARG A 396 24.07 -4.89 -19.74
N LEU A 397 23.35 -3.97 -20.38
CA LEU A 397 23.84 -3.14 -21.47
C LEU A 397 24.19 -1.73 -20.99
N PRO A 398 25.26 -1.09 -21.53
CA PRO A 398 25.54 0.32 -21.30
C PRO A 398 24.28 1.15 -21.54
N ALA A 399 24.07 2.20 -20.75
CA ALA A 399 22.91 3.06 -20.94
C ALA A 399 22.89 3.52 -22.40
N ALA A 400 21.86 3.14 -23.16
CA ALA A 400 21.48 3.95 -24.30
C ALA A 400 21.25 5.36 -23.73
N GLU A 401 21.79 6.37 -24.41
CA GLU A 401 21.73 7.77 -23.96
C GLU A 401 20.36 8.08 -23.35
N PRO A 402 20.33 8.81 -22.22
CA PRO A 402 19.09 9.12 -21.54
C PRO A 402 18.10 9.66 -22.56
N ALA A 403 16.90 9.06 -22.62
CA ALA A 403 15.79 9.64 -23.35
C ALA A 403 15.66 11.08 -22.86
N THR A 404 16.09 12.01 -23.70
CA THR A 404 15.89 13.43 -23.50
C THR A 404 14.42 13.61 -23.17
N ALA A 405 14.16 14.33 -22.07
CA ALA A 405 12.79 14.63 -21.68
C ALA A 405 12.08 15.26 -22.90
N PRO A 406 10.84 14.84 -23.23
CA PRO A 406 10.03 15.57 -24.18
C PRO A 406 9.76 17.01 -23.71
#